data_AF-A0A0F8WRL6-F1
#
_entry.id   AF-A0A0F8WRL6-F1
#
_cell.length_a   1.000
_cell.length_b   1.000
_cell.length_c   1.000
_cell.angle_alpha   90.00
_cell.angle_beta   90.00
_cell.angle_gamma   90.00
#
_symmetry.space_group_name_H-M   'P 1'
#
loop_
_entity.id
_entity.type
_entity.pdbx_description
1 polymer ?
#
loop_
_entity_poly.entity_id
_entity_poly.type
_entity_poly.pdbx_seq_one_letter_code
_entity_poly.pdbx_strand_id
1 'polypeptide(L)'
;MVAGTLSSVGVLNWALNHIEGVCTQKAVNGFSCPYSRIHFNTSLIWGAIGPRRFFNNDIGYSALLYFFIIGPVLVIAVYLLRRRYPNSLWEKVHVPLFLGGLNYLPPATGTNYSSWAITGLIFGYLIRKRLYAWWYKYNFVLSAALDSSVSIAGVVIFFTIFFTGASSHFSWWGTKVYKASPLRHS
;
A
#
# COMPACT_ATOMS: atom_id res chain seq x y z
N MET A 1 -14.20 -14.62 11.00
CA MET A 1 -14.70 -13.33 10.46
C MET A 1 -15.41 -12.50 11.53
N VAL A 2 -16.51 -12.98 12.14
CA VAL A 2 -17.29 -12.17 13.11
C VAL A 2 -16.49 -11.63 14.30
N ALA A 3 -15.71 -12.48 14.99
CA ALA A 3 -14.89 -12.05 16.13
C ALA A 3 -13.82 -11.01 15.75
N GLY A 4 -13.26 -11.10 14.53
CA GLY A 4 -12.27 -10.15 14.04
C GLY A 4 -12.87 -8.80 13.65
N THR A 5 -14.08 -8.80 13.09
CA THR A 5 -14.80 -7.55 12.79
C THR A 5 -15.23 -6.85 14.09
N LEU A 6 -15.72 -7.61 15.07
CA LEU A 6 -16.11 -7.05 16.37
C LEU A 6 -14.92 -6.48 17.14
N SER A 7 -13.77 -7.19 17.16
CA SER A 7 -12.58 -6.70 17.86
C SER A 7 -11.99 -5.46 17.20
N SER A 8 -11.89 -5.42 15.88
CA SER A 8 -11.38 -4.25 15.15
C SER A 8 -12.28 -3.03 15.31
N VAL A 9 -13.60 -3.20 15.24
CA VAL A 9 -14.57 -2.10 15.47
C VAL A 9 -14.55 -1.65 16.93
N GLY A 10 -14.46 -2.59 17.89
CA GLY A 10 -14.38 -2.28 19.31
C GLY A 10 -13.13 -1.48 19.67
N VAL A 11 -11.95 -1.88 19.17
CA VAL A 11 -10.70 -1.15 19.36
C VAL A 11 -10.77 0.24 18.74
N LEU A 12 -11.33 0.37 17.54
CA LEU A 12 -11.49 1.67 16.88
C LEU A 12 -12.42 2.60 17.68
N ASN A 13 -13.56 2.09 18.15
CA ASN A 13 -14.51 2.87 18.93
C ASN A 13 -13.92 3.30 20.29
N TRP A 14 -13.19 2.41 20.95
CA TRP A 14 -12.47 2.74 22.17
C TRP A 14 -11.42 3.83 21.94
N ALA A 15 -10.60 3.68 20.89
CA ALA A 15 -9.54 4.65 20.56
C ALA A 15 -10.10 6.05 20.24
N LEU A 16 -11.25 6.13 19.55
CA LEU A 16 -11.89 7.41 19.22
C LEU A 16 -12.53 8.10 20.44
N ASN A 17 -13.02 7.34 21.43
CA ASN A 17 -13.65 7.89 22.63
C ASN A 17 -12.66 8.24 23.75
N HIS A 18 -11.53 7.54 23.84
CA HIS A 18 -10.53 7.77 24.91
C HIS A 18 -9.37 8.68 24.50
N ILE A 19 -9.12 8.89 23.21
CA ILE A 19 -8.00 9.71 22.73
C ILE A 19 -8.57 10.94 22.01
N GLU A 20 -8.49 12.10 22.68
CA GLU A 20 -8.96 13.37 22.10
C GLU A 20 -8.07 13.81 20.93
N GLY A 21 -8.66 13.97 19.74
CA GLY A 21 -7.99 14.52 18.56
C GLY A 21 -7.34 13.53 17.60
N VAL A 22 -7.64 12.22 17.70
CA VAL A 22 -7.17 11.18 16.76
C VAL A 22 -7.47 11.57 15.30
N CYS A 23 -6.48 11.40 14.41
CA CYS A 23 -6.54 11.74 12.98
C CYS A 23 -6.69 13.25 12.64
N THR A 24 -6.52 14.16 13.60
CA THR A 24 -6.51 15.63 13.37
C THR A 24 -5.08 16.19 13.36
N GLN A 25 -4.82 17.30 12.65
CA GLN A 25 -3.47 17.91 12.55
C GLN A 25 -2.91 18.43 13.89
N LYS A 26 -3.73 18.50 14.94
CA LYS A 26 -3.37 18.87 16.32
C LYS A 26 -3.38 17.66 17.28
N ALA A 27 -3.18 16.44 16.78
CA ALA A 27 -3.13 15.24 17.63
C ALA A 27 -1.90 15.28 18.55
N VAL A 28 -2.15 15.26 19.86
CA VAL A 28 -1.14 14.94 20.88
C VAL A 28 -0.43 13.64 20.49
N ASN A 29 0.89 13.66 20.39
CA ASN A 29 1.76 12.53 20.03
C ASN A 29 1.80 12.10 18.55
N GLY A 30 1.21 12.87 17.62
CA GLY A 30 1.42 12.63 16.18
C GLY A 30 0.67 11.43 15.60
N PHE A 31 -0.40 10.98 16.25
CA PHE A 31 -1.32 9.94 15.74
C PHE A 31 -2.02 10.35 14.44
N SER A 32 -1.31 10.21 13.33
CA SER A 32 -1.79 10.48 11.99
C SER A 32 -2.35 9.21 11.36
N CYS A 33 -3.52 9.31 10.71
CA CYS A 33 -4.20 8.17 10.08
C CYS A 33 -4.12 8.26 8.54
N PRO A 34 -2.94 8.00 7.92
CA PRO A 34 -2.76 8.20 6.49
C PRO A 34 -3.65 7.27 5.66
N TYR A 35 -3.82 6.02 6.09
CA TYR A 35 -4.65 5.04 5.41
C TYR A 35 -6.13 5.47 5.38
N SER A 36 -6.71 5.81 6.53
CA SER A 36 -8.11 6.26 6.63
C SER A 36 -8.38 7.52 5.81
N ARG A 37 -7.42 8.45 5.76
CA ARG A 37 -7.56 9.69 4.97
C ARG A 37 -7.57 9.41 3.47
N ILE A 38 -6.76 8.47 2.98
CA ILE A 38 -6.73 8.10 1.56
C ILE A 38 -8.03 7.38 1.17
N HIS A 39 -8.49 6.42 1.98
CA HIS A 39 -9.74 5.71 1.72
C HIS A 39 -10.97 6.62 1.73
N PHE A 40 -11.01 7.59 2.64
CA PHE A 40 -12.08 8.58 2.69
C PHE A 40 -12.05 9.50 1.46
N ASN A 41 -10.88 10.02 1.06
CA ASN A 41 -10.75 10.83 -0.15
C ASN A 41 -11.14 10.06 -1.41
N THR A 42 -10.72 8.79 -1.55
CA THR A 42 -11.14 7.91 -2.64
C THR A 42 -12.67 7.75 -2.67
N SER A 43 -13.29 7.50 -1.51
CA SER A 43 -14.74 7.33 -1.43
C SER A 43 -15.50 8.63 -1.76
N LEU A 44 -14.95 9.79 -1.40
CA LEU A 44 -15.50 11.08 -1.81
C LEU A 44 -15.39 11.31 -3.32
N ILE A 45 -14.24 10.96 -3.91
CA ILE A 45 -14.03 11.09 -5.35
C ILE A 45 -15.02 10.20 -6.11
N TRP A 46 -15.19 8.95 -5.72
CA TRP A 46 -16.06 8.01 -6.45
C TRP A 46 -17.53 8.03 -6.03
N GLY A 47 -17.85 8.55 -4.84
CA GLY A 47 -19.21 8.53 -4.27
C GLY A 47 -19.89 9.90 -4.17
N ALA A 48 -19.14 11.00 -4.02
CA ALA A 48 -19.70 12.34 -3.81
C ALA A 48 -19.47 13.29 -5.00
N ILE A 49 -18.39 13.11 -5.77
CA ILE A 49 -18.20 13.86 -7.02
C ILE A 49 -19.11 13.26 -8.09
N GLY A 50 -20.07 14.06 -8.55
CA GLY A 50 -20.98 13.67 -9.63
C GLY A 50 -20.27 13.55 -11.00
N PRO A 51 -20.81 12.75 -11.94
CA PRO A 51 -20.19 12.47 -13.25
C PRO A 51 -19.90 13.73 -14.06
N ARG A 52 -20.70 14.80 -13.91
CA ARG A 52 -20.48 16.10 -14.58
C ARG A 52 -19.12 16.73 -14.28
N ARG A 53 -18.53 16.48 -13.10
CA ARG A 53 -17.19 17.00 -12.75
C ARG A 53 -16.04 16.11 -13.23
N PHE A 54 -16.31 14.85 -13.60
CA PHE A 54 -15.32 13.98 -14.23
C PHE A 54 -15.14 14.27 -15.73
N PHE A 55 -16.22 14.66 -16.41
CA PHE A 55 -16.20 14.96 -17.84
C PHE A 55 -15.92 16.43 -18.17
N ASN A 56 -15.98 17.34 -17.18
CA ASN A 56 -15.65 18.74 -17.40
C ASN A 56 -14.14 18.98 -17.17
N ASN A 57 -13.46 19.60 -18.15
CA ASN A 57 -12.00 19.68 -18.23
C ASN A 57 -11.34 20.61 -17.20
N ASP A 58 -12.12 21.37 -16.42
CA ASP A 58 -11.59 22.38 -15.50
C ASP A 58 -10.84 21.82 -14.28
N ILE A 59 -10.99 20.52 -13.97
CA ILE A 59 -10.52 19.95 -12.68
C ILE A 59 -9.45 18.84 -12.88
N GLY A 60 -9.02 18.57 -14.12
CA GLY A 60 -7.92 17.62 -14.38
C GLY A 60 -8.20 16.12 -14.12
N TYR A 61 -9.41 15.76 -13.68
CA TYR A 61 -9.82 14.37 -13.45
C TYR A 61 -10.08 13.56 -14.73
N SER A 62 -10.02 14.19 -15.90
CA SER A 62 -10.14 13.52 -17.21
C SER A 62 -9.06 12.47 -17.44
N ALA A 63 -7.88 12.61 -16.83
CA ALA A 63 -6.82 11.61 -16.84
C ALA A 63 -7.28 10.24 -16.29
N LEU A 64 -8.19 10.20 -15.31
CA LEU A 64 -8.70 8.93 -14.77
C LEU A 64 -9.55 8.16 -15.78
N LEU A 65 -10.27 8.86 -16.66
CA LEU A 65 -11.08 8.23 -17.70
C LEU A 65 -10.20 7.54 -18.76
N TYR A 66 -9.03 8.09 -19.07
CA TYR A 66 -8.08 7.46 -19.99
C TYR A 66 -7.56 6.11 -19.48
N PHE A 67 -7.43 5.91 -18.17
CA PHE A 67 -7.03 4.62 -17.60
C PHE A 67 -8.03 3.48 -17.88
N PHE A 68 -9.32 3.81 -18.03
CA PHE A 68 -10.35 2.83 -18.38
C PHE A 68 -10.17 2.27 -19.80
N ILE A 69 -9.61 3.06 -20.72
CA ILE A 69 -9.30 2.64 -22.10
C ILE A 69 -7.91 2.00 -22.17
N ILE A 70 -6.93 2.55 -21.45
CA ILE A 70 -5.56 2.05 -21.44
C ILE A 70 -5.49 0.63 -20.86
N GLY A 71 -6.30 0.30 -19.85
CA GLY A 71 -6.34 -1.05 -19.26
C GLY A 71 -6.63 -2.16 -20.28
N PRO A 72 -7.78 -2.13 -20.97
CA PRO A 72 -8.13 -3.08 -22.03
C PRO A 72 -7.11 -3.10 -23.16
N VAL A 73 -6.65 -1.93 -23.61
CA VAL A 73 -5.65 -1.81 -24.68
C VAL A 73 -4.35 -2.51 -24.29
N LEU A 74 -3.88 -2.34 -23.06
CA LEU A 74 -2.67 -3.00 -22.57
C LEU A 74 -2.84 -4.52 -22.46
N VAL A 75 -3.99 -5.00 -21.97
CA VAL A 75 -4.30 -6.43 -21.90
C VAL A 75 -4.33 -7.06 -23.30
N ILE A 76 -4.98 -6.39 -24.27
CA ILE A 76 -5.05 -6.84 -25.66
C ILE A 76 -3.66 -6.82 -26.31
N ALA A 77 -2.88 -5.76 -26.11
CA ALA A 77 -1.53 -5.63 -26.66
C ALA A 77 -0.62 -6.76 -26.17
N VAL A 78 -0.64 -7.08 -24.88
CA VAL A 78 0.20 -8.17 -24.34
C VAL A 78 -0.35 -9.56 -24.71
N TYR A 79 -1.67 -9.72 -24.85
CA TYR A 79 -2.24 -10.96 -25.40
C TYR A 79 -1.73 -11.22 -26.83
N LEU A 80 -1.72 -10.20 -27.69
CA LEU A 80 -1.18 -10.30 -29.05
C LEU A 80 0.34 -10.56 -29.04
N LEU A 81 1.08 -9.89 -28.16
CA LEU A 81 2.53 -10.07 -28.03
C LEU A 81 2.90 -11.49 -27.56
N ARG A 82 2.12 -12.06 -26.62
CA ARG A 82 2.25 -13.45 -26.17
C ARG A 82 1.99 -14.44 -27.31
N ARG A 83 1.00 -14.17 -28.17
CA ARG A 83 0.69 -15.02 -29.33
C ARG A 83 1.78 -14.98 -30.40
N ARG A 84 2.50 -13.86 -30.54
CA ARG A 84 3.56 -13.69 -31.55
C ARG A 84 4.94 -14.17 -31.08
N TYR A 85 5.22 -14.16 -29.78
CA TYR A 85 6.50 -14.61 -29.21
C TYR A 85 6.31 -15.68 -28.11
N PRO A 86 6.02 -16.94 -28.47
CA PRO A 86 5.74 -18.02 -27.52
C PRO A 86 6.94 -18.48 -26.67
N ASN A 87 8.18 -18.11 -27.05
CA ASN A 87 9.40 -18.55 -26.35
C ASN A 87 10.09 -17.47 -25.50
N SER A 88 9.44 -16.32 -25.26
CA SER A 88 10.05 -15.18 -24.55
C SER A 88 9.52 -15.03 -23.12
N LEU A 89 10.26 -14.28 -22.27
CA LEU A 89 9.90 -13.97 -20.88
C LEU A 89 8.51 -13.35 -20.72
N TRP A 90 7.97 -12.78 -21.79
CA TRP A 90 6.63 -12.19 -21.88
C TRP A 90 5.48 -13.20 -21.67
N GLU A 91 5.72 -14.51 -21.84
CA GLU A 91 4.71 -15.51 -21.46
C GLU A 91 4.47 -15.58 -19.94
N LYS A 92 5.51 -15.30 -19.14
CA LYS A 92 5.47 -15.40 -17.68
C LYS A 92 4.93 -14.14 -17.00
N VAL A 93 4.71 -13.08 -17.78
CA VAL A 93 4.22 -11.79 -17.27
C VAL A 93 2.70 -11.75 -17.39
N HIS A 94 2.02 -11.92 -16.25
CA HIS A 94 0.58 -11.74 -16.17
C HIS A 94 0.25 -10.25 -15.97
N VAL A 95 -0.14 -9.59 -17.06
CA VAL A 95 -0.58 -8.18 -17.04
C VAL A 95 -1.69 -7.88 -16.04
N PRO A 96 -2.72 -8.74 -15.83
CA PRO A 96 -3.73 -8.49 -14.81
C PRO A 96 -3.15 -8.49 -13.40
N LEU A 97 -2.12 -9.32 -13.13
CA LEU A 97 -1.41 -9.34 -11.85
C LEU A 97 -0.59 -8.05 -11.67
N PHE A 98 0.01 -7.56 -12.75
CA PHE A 98 0.78 -6.32 -12.75
C PHE A 98 -0.12 -5.08 -12.57
N LEU A 99 -1.21 -4.98 -13.34
CA LEU A 99 -2.22 -3.92 -13.23
C LEU A 99 -2.98 -3.97 -11.89
N GLY A 100 -3.27 -5.18 -11.38
CA GLY A 100 -3.88 -5.37 -10.07
C GLY A 100 -2.94 -4.97 -8.92
N GLY A 101 -1.65 -5.26 -9.03
CA GLY A 101 -0.64 -4.74 -8.11
C GLY A 101 -0.55 -3.20 -8.17
N LEU A 102 -0.68 -2.61 -9.35
CA LEU A 102 -0.68 -1.14 -9.50
C LEU A 102 -1.89 -0.47 -8.81
N ASN A 103 -2.96 -1.21 -8.48
CA ASN A 103 -4.08 -0.66 -7.71
C ASN A 103 -3.66 -0.23 -6.29
N TYR A 104 -2.56 -0.77 -5.75
CA TYR A 104 -1.95 -0.37 -4.48
C TYR A 104 -0.95 0.80 -4.60
N LEU A 105 -0.75 1.41 -5.78
CA LEU A 105 0.09 2.61 -5.91
C LEU A 105 -0.40 3.87 -5.17
N PRO A 106 -1.71 4.22 -5.11
CA PRO A 106 -2.11 5.45 -4.44
C PRO A 106 -1.69 5.55 -2.97
N PRO A 107 -1.59 4.45 -2.19
CA PRO A 107 -1.06 4.49 -0.82
C PRO A 107 0.43 4.12 -0.66
N ALA A 108 1.10 3.51 -1.64
CA ALA A 108 2.44 2.95 -1.47
C ALA A 108 3.52 3.83 -2.15
N THR A 109 4.43 4.38 -1.36
CA THR A 109 5.70 4.93 -1.86
C THR A 109 6.41 3.88 -2.74
N GLY A 110 7.05 4.32 -3.83
CA GLY A 110 7.73 3.41 -4.78
C GLY A 110 8.70 2.42 -4.11
N THR A 111 9.22 2.77 -2.92
CA THR A 111 10.05 1.91 -2.06
C THR A 111 9.33 0.67 -1.52
N ASN A 112 8.06 0.77 -1.13
CA ASN A 112 7.28 -0.39 -0.67
C ASN A 112 6.96 -1.33 -1.83
N TYR A 113 6.62 -0.76 -2.99
CA TYR A 113 6.28 -1.54 -4.17
C TYR A 113 7.51 -2.26 -4.75
N SER A 114 8.66 -1.58 -4.78
CA SER A 114 9.93 -2.21 -5.18
C SER A 114 10.35 -3.30 -4.19
N SER A 115 10.13 -3.11 -2.88
CA SER A 115 10.45 -4.13 -1.88
C SER A 115 9.58 -5.38 -2.04
N TRP A 116 8.29 -5.22 -2.33
CA TRP A 116 7.40 -6.33 -2.64
C TRP A 116 7.84 -7.06 -3.92
N ALA A 117 8.14 -6.31 -4.98
CA ALA A 117 8.60 -6.89 -6.25
C ALA A 117 9.93 -7.65 -6.10
N ILE A 118 10.89 -7.09 -5.35
CA ILE A 118 12.18 -7.73 -5.06
C ILE A 118 11.97 -9.00 -4.24
N THR A 119 11.19 -8.92 -3.16
CA THR A 119 10.88 -10.09 -2.31
C THR A 119 10.18 -11.17 -3.12
N GLY A 120 9.20 -10.79 -3.94
CA GLY A 120 8.48 -11.69 -4.85
C GLY A 120 9.39 -12.35 -5.90
N LEU A 121 10.36 -11.62 -6.45
CA LEU A 121 11.35 -12.18 -7.38
C LEU A 121 12.31 -13.13 -6.67
N ILE A 122 12.79 -12.80 -5.49
CA ILE A 122 13.71 -13.65 -4.72
C ILE A 122 13.01 -14.95 -4.33
N PHE A 123 11.84 -14.88 -3.71
CA PHE A 123 11.11 -16.07 -3.25
C PHE A 123 10.46 -16.84 -4.40
N GLY A 124 9.80 -16.14 -5.32
CA GLY A 124 9.03 -16.76 -6.40
C GLY A 124 9.88 -17.28 -7.56
N TYR A 125 11.07 -16.71 -7.82
CA TYR A 125 11.92 -17.10 -8.95
C TYR A 125 13.24 -17.75 -8.52
N LEU A 126 14.02 -17.13 -7.63
CA LEU A 126 15.35 -17.66 -7.25
C LEU A 126 15.23 -18.88 -6.33
N ILE A 127 14.46 -18.75 -5.25
CA ILE A 127 14.30 -19.82 -4.26
C ILE A 127 13.51 -20.99 -4.85
N ARG A 128 12.43 -20.71 -5.59
CA ARG A 128 11.67 -21.75 -6.31
C ARG A 128 12.54 -22.55 -7.29
N LYS A 129 13.50 -21.92 -7.98
CA LYS A 129 14.41 -22.60 -8.92
C LYS A 129 15.48 -23.45 -8.23
N ARG A 130 16.03 -22.98 -7.10
CA ARG A 130 17.14 -23.69 -6.41
C ARG A 130 16.66 -24.75 -5.41
N LEU A 131 15.53 -24.50 -4.73
CA LEU A 131 15.07 -25.30 -3.59
C LEU A 131 13.54 -25.50 -3.64
N TYR A 132 13.06 -26.11 -4.73
CA TYR A 132 11.62 -26.31 -4.95
C TYR A 132 10.93 -27.09 -3.81
N ALA A 133 11.57 -28.15 -3.31
CA ALA A 133 11.01 -28.99 -2.24
C ALA A 133 10.85 -28.23 -0.92
N TRP A 134 11.78 -27.34 -0.59
CA TRP A 134 11.67 -26.47 0.58
C TRP A 134 10.60 -25.39 0.39
N TRP A 135 10.59 -24.77 -0.79
CA TRP A 135 9.66 -23.70 -1.12
C TRP A 135 8.20 -24.18 -1.03
N TYR A 136 7.88 -25.35 -1.58
CA TYR A 136 6.53 -25.90 -1.54
C TYR A 136 6.02 -26.15 -0.10
N LYS A 137 6.92 -26.56 0.81
CA LYS A 137 6.55 -26.94 2.18
C LYS A 137 6.52 -25.75 3.15
N TYR A 138 7.43 -24.78 3.01
CA TYR A 138 7.65 -23.75 4.03
C TYR A 138 7.28 -22.32 3.61
N ASN A 139 7.03 -22.03 2.33
CA ASN A 139 6.75 -20.67 1.87
C ASN A 139 5.50 -20.06 2.53
N PHE A 140 4.45 -20.86 2.70
CA PHE A 140 3.23 -20.40 3.38
C PHE A 140 3.47 -20.07 4.87
N VAL A 141 4.21 -20.92 5.57
CA VAL A 141 4.54 -20.74 6.99
C VAL A 141 5.41 -19.49 7.18
N LEU A 142 6.38 -19.26 6.29
CA LEU A 142 7.22 -18.07 6.32
C LEU A 142 6.40 -16.79 6.12
N SER A 143 5.44 -16.80 5.18
CA SER A 143 4.54 -15.65 4.98
C SER A 143 3.73 -15.36 6.24
N ALA A 144 3.15 -16.38 6.87
CA ALA A 144 2.40 -16.22 8.12
C ALA A 144 3.28 -15.73 9.28
N ALA A 145 4.53 -16.19 9.34
CA ALA A 145 5.50 -15.73 10.34
C ALA A 145 5.89 -14.26 10.13
N LEU A 146 6.06 -13.81 8.88
CA LEU A 146 6.35 -12.42 8.57
C LEU A 146 5.20 -11.50 8.97
N ASP A 147 3.95 -11.82 8.62
CA ASP A 147 2.78 -11.00 8.96
C ASP A 147 2.57 -10.86 10.48
N SER A 148 2.76 -11.96 11.22
CA SER A 148 2.71 -11.93 12.68
C SER A 148 3.87 -11.15 13.30
N SER A 149 5.10 -11.29 12.77
CA SER A 149 6.27 -10.58 13.26
C SER A 149 6.18 -9.05 13.08
N VAL A 150 5.65 -8.58 11.94
CA VAL A 150 5.44 -7.15 11.68
C VAL A 150 4.46 -6.56 12.69
N SER A 151 3.41 -7.31 13.02
CA SER A 151 2.42 -6.90 14.02
C SER A 151 3.05 -6.77 15.41
N ILE A 152 3.84 -7.76 15.83
CA ILE A 152 4.55 -7.75 17.11
C ILE A 152 5.58 -6.60 17.17
N ALA A 153 6.36 -6.42 16.10
CA ALA A 153 7.34 -5.33 16.00
C ALA A 153 6.65 -3.96 16.10
N GLY A 154 5.49 -3.79 15.47
CA GLY A 154 4.69 -2.56 15.56
C GLY A 154 4.28 -2.23 17.00
N VAL A 155 3.83 -3.23 17.76
CA VAL A 155 3.49 -3.06 19.18
C VAL A 155 4.71 -2.67 20.01
N VAL A 156 5.84 -3.34 19.81
CA VAL A 156 7.09 -3.03 20.52
C VAL A 156 7.55 -1.61 20.22
N ILE A 157 7.57 -1.21 18.93
CA ILE A 157 7.96 0.15 18.51
C ILE A 157 7.02 1.20 19.12
N PHE A 158 5.72 0.91 19.16
CA PHE A 158 4.74 1.81 19.76
C PHE A 158 5.02 2.09 21.24
N PHE A 159 5.19 1.04 22.03
CA PHE A 159 5.46 1.17 23.46
C PHE A 159 6.85 1.74 23.76
N THR A 160 7.85 1.45 22.94
CA THR A 160 9.23 1.87 23.20
C THR A 160 9.52 3.30 22.75
N ILE A 161 8.96 3.77 21.62
CA ILE A 161 9.30 5.06 21.01
C ILE A 161 8.21 6.11 21.21
N PHE A 162 6.94 5.72 20.99
CA PHE A 162 5.83 6.68 21.02
C PHE A 162 5.34 6.95 22.44
N PHE A 163 5.24 5.91 23.29
CA PHE A 163 4.75 6.06 24.66
C PHE A 163 5.77 6.69 25.61
N THR A 164 7.08 6.49 25.38
CA THR A 164 8.16 7.02 26.22
C THR A 164 8.52 8.49 25.91
N GLY A 165 7.94 9.09 24.86
CA GLY A 165 8.27 10.46 24.43
C GLY A 165 9.70 10.62 23.86
N ALA A 166 10.42 9.52 23.61
CA ALA A 166 11.80 9.52 23.09
C ALA A 166 11.94 10.14 21.68
N SER A 167 10.83 10.39 20.99
CA SER A 167 10.78 11.11 19.70
C SER A 167 11.37 12.53 19.76
N SER A 168 11.46 13.16 20.94
CA SER A 168 12.08 14.48 21.13
C SER A 168 13.62 14.44 21.10
N HIS A 169 14.23 13.30 21.43
CA HIS A 169 15.69 13.18 21.60
C HIS A 169 16.39 12.32 20.53
N PHE A 170 15.63 11.55 19.72
CA PHE A 170 16.18 10.68 18.68
C PHE A 170 16.18 11.35 17.29
N SER A 171 17.13 12.27 17.06
CA SER A 171 17.40 12.78 15.71
C SER A 171 18.40 11.84 15.01
N TRP A 172 17.92 10.97 14.12
CA TRP A 172 18.77 10.16 13.24
C TRP A 172 18.61 10.62 11.79
N TRP A 173 19.50 10.17 10.90
CA TRP A 173 19.53 10.59 9.50
C TRP A 173 18.17 10.39 8.80
N GLY A 174 17.41 9.34 9.14
CA GLY A 174 16.06 9.09 8.61
C GLY A 174 14.98 10.11 8.99
N THR A 175 15.11 10.85 10.10
CA THR A 175 14.11 11.86 10.53
C THR A 175 14.41 13.28 10.05
N LYS A 176 15.58 13.53 9.44
CA LYS A 176 15.95 14.85 8.87
C LYS A 176 15.66 14.96 7.37
N VAL A 177 15.65 13.84 6.64
CA VAL A 177 15.54 13.84 5.17
C VAL A 177 14.16 14.28 4.66
N TYR A 178 13.06 13.97 5.38
CA TYR A 178 11.71 14.39 4.96
C TYR A 178 11.41 15.88 5.20
N LYS A 179 12.21 16.58 6.02
CA LYS A 179 12.05 18.02 6.29
C LYS A 179 12.70 18.89 5.21
N ALA A 180 13.63 18.33 4.44
CA ALA A 180 14.37 19.05 3.41
C ALA A 180 13.66 19.11 2.05
N SER A 181 12.44 18.56 1.91
CA SER A 181 11.63 18.65 0.70
C SER A 181 10.91 20.01 0.66
N PRO A 182 11.25 20.94 -0.25
CA PRO A 182 10.76 22.32 -0.22
C PRO A 182 9.35 22.49 -0.84
N LEU A 183 8.46 21.49 -0.73
CA LEU A 183 7.16 21.48 -1.43
C LEU A 183 5.95 21.23 -0.52
N ARG A 184 6.00 21.65 0.75
CA ARG A 184 4.82 21.62 1.66
C ARG A 184 4.52 22.97 2.29
N HIS A 185 4.72 24.04 1.53
CA HIS A 185 4.16 25.36 1.80
C HIS A 185 3.59 25.93 0.49
N SER A 186 2.38 25.53 0.14
CA SER A 186 1.40 26.29 -0.65
C SER A 186 0.05 25.57 -0.55
#